data_AF-A0A5J5PMG0-F1
#
_entry.id   AF-A0A5J5PMG0-F1
#
_cell.length_a   1.000
_cell.length_b   1.000
_cell.length_c   1.000
_cell.angle_alpha   90.00
_cell.angle_beta   90.00
_cell.angle_gamma   90.00
#
_symmetry.space_group_name_H-M   'P 1'
#
loop_
_entity.id
_entity.type
_entity.pdbx_description
1 polymer ?
#
loop_
_entity_poly.entity_id
_entity_poly.type
_entity_poly.pdbx_seq_one_letter_code
_entity_poly.pdbx_strand_id
1 'polypeptide(L)' 'MIVSGMPAAMSMEGLDRLDDDLHVMMVSIGDHKLVNYRSTTSLHEIGSEEEGNGGRTVVVESYVVDVPAGNSK' A
#
# COMPACT_ATOMS: atom_id res chain seq x y z
N MET A 1 2.27 9.65 7.84
CA MET A 1 2.97 9.02 8.97
C MET A 1 2.05 7.97 9.56
N ILE A 2 2.32 6.68 9.31
CA ILE A 2 1.61 5.59 9.97
C ILE A 2 2.04 5.61 11.45
N VAL A 3 1.11 5.87 12.37
CA VAL A 3 1.40 5.92 13.82
C VAL A 3 0.89 4.62 14.44
N SER A 4 1.79 3.66 14.68
CA SER A 4 1.45 2.32 15.19
C SER A 4 1.26 2.24 16.72
N GLY A 5 1.23 3.38 17.42
CA GLY A 5 0.96 3.44 18.87
C GLY A 5 2.02 2.82 19.80
N MET A 6 3.19 2.43 19.29
CA MET A 6 4.28 1.85 20.08
C MET A 6 5.46 2.83 20.22
N PRO A 7 6.20 2.79 21.35
CA PRO A 7 7.21 3.80 21.66
C PRO A 7 8.30 3.78 20.59
N ALA A 8 8.49 4.93 19.93
CA ALA A 8 9.61 5.24 19.05
C ALA A 8 9.99 4.15 18.02
N ALA A 9 9.01 3.66 17.24
CA ALA A 9 9.30 2.97 15.99
C ALA A 9 9.30 3.98 14.84
N MET A 10 10.47 4.28 14.28
CA MET A 10 10.58 5.02 13.02
C MET A 10 10.59 4.00 11.88
N SER A 11 9.57 4.03 11.03
CA SER A 11 9.53 3.21 9.82
C SER A 11 10.43 3.86 8.76
N MET A 12 11.44 3.13 8.27
CA MET A 12 12.16 3.53 7.07
C MET A 12 11.37 3.02 5.86
N GLU A 13 10.74 3.95 5.14
CA GLU A 13 9.88 3.68 3.99
C GLU A 13 10.66 3.97 2.70
N GLY A 14 10.60 3.05 1.72
CA GLY A 14 11.20 3.19 0.40
C GLY A 14 10.13 3.16 -0.69
N LEU A 15 10.23 4.05 -1.68
CA LEU A 15 9.40 4.00 -2.89
C LEU A 15 10.05 3.02 -3.88
N ASP A 16 9.41 1.86 -4.08
CA ASP A 16 9.93 0.80 -4.93
C ASP A 16 9.61 1.02 -6.41
N ARG A 17 8.39 1.52 -6.69
CA ARG A 17 7.92 1.80 -8.05
C ARG A 17 6.84 2.89 -8.03
N LEU A 18 6.92 3.79 -9.00
CA LEU A 18 5.88 4.74 -9.35
C LEU A 18 5.66 4.68 -10.85
N ASP A 19 4.45 4.33 -11.26
CA ASP A 19 4.03 4.22 -12.66
C ASP A 19 2.77 5.04 -12.86
N ASP A 20 2.93 6.24 -13.41
CA ASP A 20 1.85 7.20 -13.59
C ASP A 20 0.88 6.77 -14.70
N ASP A 21 1.35 6.06 -15.73
CA ASP A 21 0.52 5.59 -16.84
C ASP A 21 -0.43 4.48 -16.37
N LEU A 22 0.09 3.53 -15.58
CA LEU A 22 -0.70 2.44 -15.02
C LEU A 22 -1.41 2.82 -13.72
N HIS A 23 -1.17 4.03 -13.18
CA HIS A 23 -1.68 4.48 -11.89
C HIS A 23 -1.34 3.50 -10.75
N VAL A 24 -0.09 3.04 -10.71
CA VAL A 24 0.41 2.07 -9.72
C VAL A 24 1.55 2.67 -8.90
N MET A 25 1.45 2.49 -7.59
CA MET A 25 2.49 2.84 -6.62
C MET A 25 2.86 1.61 -5.78
N MET A 26 4.15 1.38 -5.56
CA MET A 26 4.66 0.33 -4.68
C MET A 26 5.61 0.91 -3.64
N VAL A 27 5.42 0.52 -2.38
CA VAL A 27 6.20 1.00 -1.24
C VAL A 27 6.66 -0.19 -0.40
N SER A 28 7.89 -0.14 0.10
CA SER A 28 8.43 -1.10 1.06
C SER A 28 8.75 -0.46 2.41
N ILE A 29 8.70 -1.27 3.47
CA ILE A 29 9.07 -0.87 4.83
C ILE A 29 10.17 -1.79 5.36
N GLY A 30 11.23 -1.19 5.91
CA GLY A 30 12.44 -1.91 6.31
C GLY A 30 12.59 -2.25 7.80
N ASP A 31 11.78 -1.72 8.73
CA ASP A 31 12.12 -1.76 10.17
C ASP A 31 11.21 -2.62 11.09
N HIS A 32 11.90 -3.29 12.01
CA HIS A 32 11.61 -4.00 13.26
C HIS A 32 10.37 -4.87 13.47
N LYS A 33 9.23 -4.59 12.84
CA LYS A 33 8.00 -5.38 13.04
C LYS A 33 7.30 -5.78 11.75
N LEU A 34 7.58 -5.08 10.67
CA LEU A 34 7.03 -5.32 9.35
C LEU A 34 8.16 -5.77 8.42
N VAL A 35 8.84 -6.85 8.83
CA VAL A 35 9.97 -7.40 8.06
C VAL A 35 9.48 -7.76 6.66
N ASN A 36 10.20 -7.27 5.65
CA ASN A 36 9.89 -7.43 4.23
C ASN A 36 8.47 -6.96 3.83
N TYR A 37 7.92 -5.96 4.53
CA TYR A 37 6.64 -5.39 4.13
C TYR A 37 6.74 -4.70 2.79
N ARG A 38 5.83 -5.05 1.89
CA ARG A 38 5.68 -4.47 0.57
C ARG A 38 4.20 -4.27 0.29
N SER A 39 3.81 -3.04 -0.01
CA SER A 39 2.46 -2.67 -0.42
C SER A 39 2.43 -2.26 -1.88
N THR A 40 1.35 -2.61 -2.57
CA THR A 40 1.01 -2.16 -3.92
C THR A 40 -0.36 -1.51 -3.88
N THR A 41 -0.42 -0.26 -4.34
CA THR A 41 -1.65 0.52 -4.51
C THR A 41 -1.88 0.74 -6.00
N SER A 42 -3.03 0.33 -6.53
CA SER A 42 -3.44 0.60 -7.91
C SER A 42 -4.80 1.29 -7.97
N LEU A 43 -4.97 2.18 -8.94
CA LEU A 43 -6.22 2.90 -9.17
C LEU A 43 -6.83 2.43 -10.49
N HIS A 44 -8.14 2.17 -10.47
CA HIS A 44 -8.90 1.70 -11.62
C HIS A 44 -10.17 2.53 -11.79
N GLU A 45 -10.36 3.13 -12.95
CA GLU A 45 -11.61 3.81 -13.28
C GLU A 45 -12.72 2.80 -13.55
N ILE A 46 -13.89 3.03 -12.94
CA ILE A 46 -15.10 2.27 -13.17
C ILE A 46 -16.23 3.24 -13.56
N GLY A 47 -16.85 2.99 -14.70
CA GLY A 47 -17.91 3.83 -15.28
C GLY A 47 -17.54 4.33 -16.67
N SER A 48 -18.54 4.43 -17.54
CA SER A 48 -18.39 5.01 -18.87
C SER A 48 -18.49 6.54 -18.81
N GLU A 49 -17.68 7.24 -19.60
CA GLU A 49 -17.75 8.71 -19.78
C GLU A 49 -19.16 9.21 -20.12
N GLU A 50 -20.03 8.32 -20.62
CA GLU A 50 -21.40 8.59 -21.05
C GLU A 50 -22.42 8.74 -19.90
N GLU A 51 -22.15 8.28 -18.68
CA GLU A 51 -23.18 8.24 -17.63
C GLU A 51 -23.44 9.58 -16.90
N GLY A 52 -22.76 10.67 -17.27
CA GLY A 52 -23.00 12.03 -16.74
C GLY A 52 -22.76 12.21 -15.23
N ASN A 53 -22.54 11.12 -14.51
CA ASN A 53 -22.14 11.04 -13.12
C ASN A 53 -20.64 10.78 -13.13
N GLY A 54 -19.84 11.80 -12.82
CA GLY A 54 -18.38 11.80 -12.92
C GLY A 54 -17.74 10.44 -12.58
N GLY A 55 -16.79 10.02 -13.42
CA GLY A 55 -16.14 8.71 -13.34
C GLY A 55 -15.77 8.32 -11.91
N ARG A 56 -15.99 7.05 -11.56
CA ARG A 56 -15.69 6.55 -10.22
C ARG A 56 -14.33 5.86 -10.26
N THR A 57 -13.58 5.91 -9.18
CA THR A 57 -12.28 5.22 -9.09
C THR A 57 -12.34 4.17 -7.99
N VAL A 58 -11.93 2.95 -8.32
CA VAL A 58 -11.64 1.89 -7.36
C VAL A 58 -10.17 1.95 -7.03
N VAL A 59 -9.86 2.01 -5.74
CA VAL A 59 -8.49 1.88 -5.24
C VAL A 59 -8.33 0.47 -4.69
N VAL A 60 -7.31 -0.25 -5.16
CA VAL A 60 -6.93 -1.57 -4.63
C VAL A 60 -5.60 -1.41 -3.91
N GLU A 61 -5.58 -1.74 -2.63
CA GLU A 61 -4.36 -1.80 -1.84
C GLU A 61 -4.14 -3.26 -1.39
N SER A 62 -2.94 -3.77 -1.64
CA SER A 62 -2.54 -5.13 -1.25
C SER A 62 -1.14 -5.11 -0.67
N TYR A 63 -0.87 -5.97 0.31
CA TYR A 63 0.44 -6.04 0.94
C TYR A 63 0.88 -7.48 1.21
N VAL A 64 2.19 -7.66 1.29
CA VAL A 64 2.85 -8.88 1.77
C VAL A 64 3.74 -8.49 2.93
N VAL A 65 3.74 -9.29 4.00
CA VAL A 65 4.58 -9.10 5.18
C VAL A 65 4.92 -10.44 5.81
N ASP A 66 6.14 -10.56 6.31
CA ASP A 66 6.53 -11.76 7.06
C ASP A 66 5.81 -11.79 8.41
N VAL A 67 5.31 -12.97 8.79
CA VAL A 67 4.69 -13.17 10.10
C VAL A 67 5.79 -13.52 11.12
N PRO A 68 6.00 -12.70 12.16
CA PRO A 68 7.00 -13.00 13.18
C PRO A 68 6.71 -14.32 13.90
N ALA A 69 7.77 -15.02 14.31
CA ALA A 69 7.64 -16.26 15.07
C ALA A 69 6.78 -16.03 16.34
N GLY A 70 5.72 -16.84 16.50
CA GLY A 70 4.78 -16.74 17.63
C GLY A 70 3.50 -15.94 17.35
N ASN A 71 3.37 -15.30 16.19
CA ASN A 71 2.14 -14.59 15.80
C ASN A 71 1.11 -15.48 15.06
N SER A 72 1.50 -16.67 14.62
CA SER A 72 0.60 -17.67 14.04
C SER A 72 0.31 -18.76 15.07
N LYS A 73 -0.93 -18.83 15.53
CA LYS A 73 -1.51 -20.00 16.19
C LYS A 73 -2.66 -20.52 15.33
#